data_AF-A0A2T2U7X1-F1
#
_entry.id   AF-A0A2T2U7X1-F1
#
_cell.length_a   1.000
_cell.length_b   1.000
_cell.length_c   1.000
_cell.angle_alpha   90.00
_cell.angle_beta   90.00
_cell.angle_gamma   90.00
#
_symmetry.space_group_name_H-M   'P 1'
#
loop_
_entity.id
_entity.type
_entity.pdbx_description
1 polymer ?
#
loop_
_entity_poly.entity_id
_entity_poly.type
_entity_poly.pdbx_seq_one_letter_code
_entity_poly.pdbx_strand_id
1 'polypeptide(L)'
;ALQGLPKLRHCGQFRFAVALQKAQDLNDPVTVTAYVSGNLPARFQRTEEEFRALLQEFRAAADGNVEFTFVDPNENDEKAKEARQAGVRPIAVNVRQQNQMTQKRVFLGAVFQYQDQREVLPFVEPGSSLEYKIASALRKLTRDKKSVLGLLQGHGEPKLSAMTQLREALKGRYDIQTVSGVDTAGVPPKVDVLLVARPKNELSPQAALAIDQYVMRGGPVIFALNRAQANMRFGQARPMTTGLESLLDTYGLPIKPDLVRDRNATAIRVQQRRGGFNVMNRVRYPYVPKISDFSSHPISDGINRAVFQFVSSLDTTRADTTAQVTVLARSSSQSALASLPTNIRP
;
A
#
# COMPACT_ATOMS: atom_id res chain seq x y z
N ALA A 1 -17.04 22.43 17.27
CA ALA A 1 -18.29 22.64 16.53
C ALA A 1 -18.52 21.45 15.60
N LEU A 2 -19.25 20.43 16.05
CA LEU A 2 -19.52 19.20 15.29
C LEU A 2 -21.00 18.81 15.43
N GLN A 3 -21.89 19.71 15.02
CA GLN A 3 -23.31 19.41 14.88
C GLN A 3 -23.79 20.02 13.56
N GLY A 4 -24.02 19.18 12.55
CA GLY A 4 -24.50 19.64 11.25
C GLY A 4 -24.35 18.68 10.07
N LEU A 5 -23.64 17.56 10.19
CA LEU A 5 -23.54 16.61 9.07
C LEU A 5 -24.71 15.62 9.08
N PRO A 6 -25.58 15.58 8.05
CA PRO A 6 -26.67 14.62 7.96
C PRO A 6 -26.15 13.19 7.80
N LYS A 7 -26.90 12.23 8.35
CA LYS A 7 -26.60 10.79 8.38
C LYS A 7 -26.16 10.25 7.00
N LEU A 8 -24.86 10.01 6.87
CA LEU A 8 -24.20 9.49 5.68
C LEU A 8 -24.66 8.04 5.41
N ARG A 9 -25.25 7.80 4.24
CA ARG A 9 -25.51 6.46 3.71
C ARG A 9 -24.76 6.33 2.38
N HIS A 10 -23.85 5.36 2.30
CA HIS A 10 -23.00 4.92 1.17
C HIS A 10 -21.50 5.25 1.29
N CYS A 11 -20.67 4.27 0.93
CA CYS A 11 -19.20 4.25 1.03
C CYS A 11 -18.50 5.34 0.18
N GLY A 12 -19.20 5.92 -0.81
CA GLY A 12 -18.73 7.04 -1.63
C GLY A 12 -18.65 8.36 -0.86
N GLN A 13 -19.72 8.71 -0.14
CA GLN A 13 -19.84 9.98 0.59
C GLN A 13 -18.80 10.15 1.70
N PHE A 14 -18.31 9.05 2.30
CA PHE A 14 -17.27 9.12 3.32
C PHE A 14 -15.93 9.59 2.74
N ARG A 15 -15.58 9.15 1.52
CA ARG A 15 -14.32 9.55 0.86
C ARG A 15 -14.40 10.99 0.37
N PHE A 16 -15.58 11.41 -0.07
CA PHE A 16 -15.89 12.78 -0.42
C PHE A 16 -15.71 13.71 0.78
N ALA A 17 -16.30 13.37 1.94
CA ALA A 17 -16.16 14.14 3.17
C ALA A 17 -14.71 14.29 3.65
N VAL A 18 -13.89 13.23 3.55
CA VAL A 18 -12.46 13.28 3.92
C VAL A 18 -11.65 14.16 2.97
N ALA A 19 -11.93 14.10 1.66
CA ALA A 19 -11.27 14.97 0.69
C ALA A 19 -11.65 16.45 0.90
N LEU A 20 -12.91 16.71 1.27
CA LEU A 20 -13.42 18.04 1.58
C LEU A 20 -12.82 18.65 2.84
N GLN A 21 -12.79 17.90 3.94
CA GLN A 21 -12.19 18.36 5.19
C GLN A 21 -10.74 18.81 4.95
N LYS A 22 -9.99 18.04 4.14
CA LYS A 22 -8.61 18.38 3.83
C LYS A 22 -8.46 19.57 2.87
N ALA A 23 -9.45 19.81 2.01
CA ALA A 23 -9.47 20.95 1.11
C ALA A 23 -9.71 22.27 1.86
N GLN A 24 -10.43 22.24 2.99
CA GLN A 24 -10.63 23.40 3.86
C GLN A 24 -9.34 23.82 4.58
N ASP A 25 -8.48 22.85 4.91
CA ASP A 25 -7.21 23.09 5.63
C ASP A 25 -6.03 23.45 4.69
N LEU A 26 -6.28 23.80 3.42
CA LEU A 26 -5.23 24.11 2.45
C LEU A 26 -4.70 25.53 2.60
N ASN A 27 -3.38 25.68 2.48
CA ASN A 27 -2.70 26.97 2.48
C ASN A 27 -2.78 27.71 1.13
N ASP A 28 -3.04 27.00 0.04
CA ASP A 28 -3.14 27.53 -1.33
C ASP A 28 -4.40 26.94 -2.02
N PRO A 29 -4.97 27.58 -3.04
CA PRO A 29 -6.09 27.01 -3.77
C PRO A 29 -5.66 25.87 -4.69
N VAL A 30 -6.47 24.81 -4.78
CA VAL A 30 -6.37 23.80 -5.84
C VAL A 30 -6.97 24.37 -7.11
N THR A 31 -6.20 24.39 -8.20
CA THR A 31 -6.71 24.81 -9.52
C THR A 31 -7.04 23.59 -10.36
N VAL A 32 -8.19 23.63 -11.04
CA VAL A 32 -8.66 22.54 -11.89
C VAL A 32 -9.01 23.08 -13.27
N THR A 33 -8.28 22.62 -14.28
CA THR A 33 -8.55 22.93 -15.69
C THR A 33 -9.31 21.77 -16.31
N ALA A 34 -10.61 21.95 -16.48
CA ALA A 34 -11.50 21.00 -17.13
C ALA A 34 -11.50 21.23 -18.64
N TYR A 35 -11.00 20.26 -19.39
CA TYR A 35 -10.98 20.28 -20.85
C TYR A 35 -12.21 19.53 -21.37
N VAL A 36 -13.21 20.29 -21.80
CA VAL A 36 -14.54 19.79 -22.17
C VAL A 36 -14.92 20.32 -23.53
N SER A 37 -15.11 19.42 -24.51
CA SER A 37 -15.55 19.81 -25.84
C SER A 37 -16.93 20.46 -25.83
N GLY A 38 -17.13 21.53 -26.60
CA GLY A 38 -18.45 22.06 -26.89
C GLY A 38 -19.28 21.10 -27.75
N ASN A 39 -20.61 21.17 -27.62
CA ASN A 39 -21.57 20.37 -28.40
C ASN A 39 -21.31 18.85 -28.36
N LEU A 40 -21.14 18.30 -27.15
CA LEU A 40 -20.95 16.86 -26.94
C LEU A 40 -22.12 16.04 -27.49
N PRO A 41 -21.85 14.83 -28.04
CA PRO A 41 -22.91 13.88 -28.36
C PRO A 41 -23.75 13.52 -27.12
N ALA A 42 -25.04 13.23 -27.31
CA ALA A 42 -25.99 12.94 -26.23
C ALA A 42 -25.49 11.94 -25.17
N ARG A 43 -24.71 10.93 -25.59
CA ARG A 43 -24.13 9.91 -24.69
C ARG A 43 -23.11 10.46 -23.66
N PHE A 44 -22.59 11.66 -23.85
CA PHE A 44 -21.64 12.31 -22.93
C PHE A 44 -22.21 13.55 -22.24
N GLN A 45 -23.32 14.12 -22.72
CA GLN A 45 -23.92 15.32 -22.15
C GLN A 45 -24.23 15.14 -20.65
N ARG A 46 -24.90 14.04 -20.30
CA ARG A 46 -25.20 13.71 -18.90
C ARG A 46 -23.96 13.61 -18.01
N THR A 47 -22.87 13.06 -18.55
CA THR A 47 -21.61 12.90 -17.79
C THR A 47 -20.87 14.23 -17.64
N GLU A 48 -20.96 15.12 -18.62
CA GLU A 48 -20.44 16.48 -18.51
C GLU A 48 -21.20 17.30 -17.47
N GLU A 49 -22.52 17.20 -17.47
CA GLU A 49 -23.38 17.85 -16.47
C GLU A 49 -23.06 17.35 -15.06
N GLU A 50 -22.96 16.03 -14.87
CA GLU A 50 -22.55 15.41 -13.59
C GLU A 50 -21.13 15.86 -13.18
N PHE A 51 -20.20 15.93 -14.15
CA PHE A 51 -18.84 16.39 -13.89
C PHE A 51 -18.83 17.83 -13.39
N ARG A 52 -19.52 18.72 -14.09
CA ARG A 52 -19.63 20.13 -13.75
C ARG A 52 -20.28 20.33 -12.38
N ALA A 53 -21.36 19.60 -12.10
CA ALA A 53 -22.06 19.64 -10.82
C ALA A 53 -21.12 19.21 -9.67
N LEU A 54 -20.41 18.10 -9.81
CA LEU A 54 -19.47 17.63 -8.78
C LEU A 54 -18.36 18.65 -8.51
N LEU A 55 -17.77 19.25 -9.56
CA LEU A 55 -16.75 20.28 -9.37
C LEU A 55 -17.32 21.51 -8.63
N GLN A 56 -18.55 21.92 -8.93
CA GLN A 56 -19.22 23.01 -8.21
C GLN A 56 -19.51 22.67 -6.75
N GLU A 57 -19.94 21.44 -6.46
CA GLU A 57 -20.12 20.95 -5.09
C GLU A 57 -18.79 20.98 -4.31
N PHE A 58 -17.69 20.54 -4.94
CA PHE A 58 -16.36 20.64 -4.34
C PHE A 58 -15.94 22.08 -4.06
N ARG A 59 -16.20 23.03 -4.99
CA ARG A 59 -15.92 24.45 -4.77
C ARG A 59 -16.65 24.98 -3.55
N ALA A 60 -17.96 24.71 -3.48
CA ALA A 60 -18.83 25.22 -2.43
C ALA A 60 -18.44 24.65 -1.06
N ALA A 61 -18.06 23.38 -1.00
CA ALA A 61 -17.71 22.72 0.24
C ALA A 61 -16.26 22.99 0.71
N ALA A 62 -15.37 23.41 -0.18
CA ALA A 62 -13.98 23.78 0.15
C ALA A 62 -13.79 25.27 0.52
N ASP A 63 -14.88 26.01 0.77
CA ASP A 63 -14.86 27.44 1.13
C ASP A 63 -14.03 28.33 0.16
N GLY A 64 -14.05 27.99 -1.13
CA GLY A 64 -13.31 28.72 -2.15
C GLY A 64 -11.86 28.29 -2.38
N ASN A 65 -11.30 27.35 -1.60
CA ASN A 65 -9.94 26.81 -1.80
C ASN A 65 -9.81 25.89 -3.03
N VAL A 66 -10.84 25.81 -3.88
CA VAL A 66 -10.78 25.09 -5.15
C VAL A 66 -11.37 25.95 -6.26
N GLU A 67 -10.56 26.23 -7.27
CA GLU A 67 -10.93 26.99 -8.45
C GLU A 67 -11.02 26.10 -9.68
N PHE A 68 -12.02 26.36 -10.52
CA PHE A 68 -12.29 25.56 -11.71
C PHE A 68 -12.36 26.46 -12.94
N THR A 69 -11.66 26.07 -14.01
CA THR A 69 -11.75 26.69 -15.32
C THR A 69 -12.17 25.65 -16.36
N PHE A 70 -13.04 26.05 -17.29
CA PHE A 70 -13.47 25.20 -18.39
C PHE A 70 -12.85 25.71 -19.68
N VAL A 71 -12.18 24.82 -20.41
CA VAL A 71 -11.54 25.12 -21.68
C VAL A 71 -12.09 24.16 -22.72
N ASP A 72 -12.65 24.68 -23.82
CA ASP A 72 -13.01 23.85 -24.96
C ASP A 72 -11.78 23.63 -25.85
N PRO A 73 -11.23 22.40 -25.93
CA PRO A 73 -10.07 22.12 -26.76
C PRO A 73 -10.37 22.15 -28.26
N ASN A 74 -11.64 22.14 -28.66
CA ASN A 74 -12.04 22.16 -30.07
C ASN A 74 -12.17 23.58 -30.64
N GLU A 75 -12.01 24.63 -29.83
CA GLU A 75 -12.04 26.02 -30.31
C GLU A 75 -10.90 26.32 -31.29
N ASN A 76 -9.69 25.80 -31.03
CA ASN A 76 -8.53 25.93 -31.91
C ASN A 76 -7.49 24.82 -31.66
N ASP A 77 -6.56 24.65 -32.62
CA ASP A 77 -5.54 23.60 -32.57
C ASP A 77 -4.54 23.76 -31.42
N GLU A 78 -4.28 25.00 -30.96
CA GLU A 78 -3.39 25.26 -29.83
C GLU A 78 -3.99 24.74 -28.52
N LYS A 79 -5.28 25.01 -28.24
CA LYS A 79 -5.99 24.44 -27.08
C LYS A 79 -6.08 22.92 -27.14
N ALA A 80 -6.29 22.35 -28.35
CA ALA A 80 -6.26 20.91 -28.55
C ALA A 80 -4.88 20.30 -28.25
N LYS A 81 -3.79 21.03 -28.54
CA LYS A 81 -2.41 20.63 -28.26
C LYS A 81 -2.10 20.77 -26.77
N GLU A 82 -2.52 21.87 -26.15
CA GLU A 82 -2.38 22.11 -24.71
C GLU A 82 -3.07 20.99 -23.90
N ALA A 83 -4.32 20.66 -24.20
CA ALA A 83 -5.05 19.58 -23.54
C ALA A 83 -4.30 18.23 -23.63
N ARG A 84 -3.75 17.92 -24.81
CA ARG A 84 -2.97 16.68 -25.04
C ARG A 84 -1.65 16.67 -24.27
N GLN A 85 -0.91 17.77 -24.28
CA GLN A 85 0.32 17.93 -23.49
C GLN A 85 0.02 17.86 -21.99
N ALA A 86 -1.17 18.31 -21.62
CA ALA A 86 -1.69 18.26 -20.29
C ALA A 86 -2.16 16.86 -19.83
N GLY A 87 -2.10 15.87 -20.74
CA GLY A 87 -2.46 14.48 -20.48
C GLY A 87 -3.93 14.16 -20.70
N VAL A 88 -4.76 15.13 -21.11
CA VAL A 88 -6.16 14.92 -21.49
C VAL A 88 -6.23 14.54 -22.97
N ARG A 89 -6.79 13.37 -23.26
CA ARG A 89 -6.76 12.79 -24.61
C ARG A 89 -8.16 12.75 -25.22
N PRO A 90 -8.31 13.15 -26.50
CA PRO A 90 -9.60 13.04 -27.16
C PRO A 90 -9.92 11.59 -27.49
N ILE A 91 -11.20 11.25 -27.45
CA ILE A 91 -11.73 10.05 -28.10
C ILE A 91 -12.42 10.42 -29.40
N ALA A 92 -12.33 9.56 -30.40
CA ALA A 92 -13.02 9.75 -31.68
C ALA A 92 -14.37 9.04 -31.66
N VAL A 93 -15.43 9.74 -32.04
CA VAL A 93 -16.82 9.26 -31.93
C VAL A 93 -17.55 9.53 -33.22
N ASN A 94 -18.24 8.52 -33.75
CA ASN A 94 -19.02 8.68 -34.97
C ASN A 94 -20.42 9.19 -34.60
N VAL A 95 -20.80 10.33 -35.18
CA VAL A 95 -22.11 10.97 -34.96
C VAL A 95 -22.85 11.00 -36.29
N ARG A 96 -24.11 10.56 -36.28
CA ARG A 96 -24.99 10.61 -37.44
C ARG A 96 -25.74 11.94 -37.45
N GLN A 97 -25.50 12.77 -38.46
CA GLN A 97 -26.22 14.02 -38.69
C GLN A 97 -26.80 14.00 -40.10
N GLN A 98 -28.12 14.19 -40.24
CA GLN A 98 -28.84 14.32 -41.53
C GLN A 98 -28.31 13.36 -42.64
N ASN A 99 -28.28 12.05 -42.35
CA ASN A 99 -27.82 10.98 -43.25
C ASN A 99 -26.31 10.88 -43.55
N GLN A 100 -25.44 11.67 -42.89
CA GLN A 100 -23.99 11.50 -42.97
C GLN A 100 -23.37 11.07 -41.63
N MET A 101 -22.38 10.19 -41.69
CA MET A 101 -21.58 9.77 -40.53
C MET A 101 -20.33 10.65 -40.44
N THR A 102 -20.26 11.49 -39.41
CA THR A 102 -19.11 12.36 -39.17
C THR A 102 -18.35 11.90 -37.93
N GLN A 103 -17.03 11.79 -38.02
CA GLN A 103 -16.17 11.51 -36.87
C GLN A 103 -15.87 12.80 -36.11
N LYS A 104 -16.29 12.88 -34.85
CA LYS A 104 -16.01 14.01 -33.95
C LYS A 104 -14.96 13.61 -32.91
N ARG A 105 -14.14 14.58 -32.50
CA ARG A 105 -13.23 14.44 -31.35
C ARG A 105 -13.93 14.95 -30.10
N VAL A 106 -13.93 14.14 -29.06
CA VAL A 106 -14.54 14.46 -27.76
C VAL A 106 -13.45 14.48 -26.70
N PHE A 107 -13.29 15.65 -26.08
CA PHE A 107 -12.53 15.85 -24.86
C PHE A 107 -13.51 15.94 -23.69
N LEU A 108 -13.26 15.16 -22.66
CA LEU A 108 -13.96 15.26 -21.39
C LEU A 108 -13.00 14.78 -20.31
N GLY A 109 -12.17 15.67 -19.80
CA GLY A 109 -11.15 15.34 -18.81
C GLY A 109 -10.75 16.56 -18.02
N ALA A 110 -9.85 16.38 -17.05
CA ALA A 110 -9.39 17.51 -16.25
C ALA A 110 -7.99 17.29 -15.71
N VAL A 111 -7.34 18.41 -15.45
CA VAL A 111 -6.08 18.49 -14.75
C VAL A 111 -6.33 19.18 -13.43
N PHE A 112 -5.87 18.57 -12.36
CA PHE A 112 -5.92 19.10 -11.01
C PHE A 112 -4.48 19.48 -10.62
N GLN A 113 -4.30 20.69 -10.08
CA GLN A 113 -3.02 21.25 -9.69
C GLN A 113 -3.09 21.81 -8.28
N TYR A 114 -2.06 21.54 -7.50
CA TYR A 114 -1.87 22.09 -6.16
C TYR A 114 -0.38 22.20 -5.90
N GLN A 115 0.14 23.42 -5.75
CA GLN A 115 1.57 23.70 -5.67
C GLN A 115 2.33 23.00 -6.83
N ASP A 116 3.37 22.21 -6.53
CA ASP A 116 4.15 21.45 -7.52
C ASP A 116 3.50 20.11 -7.93
N GLN A 117 2.36 19.74 -7.31
CA GLN A 117 1.70 18.48 -7.59
C GLN A 117 0.64 18.62 -8.69
N ARG A 118 0.54 17.58 -9.51
CA ARG A 118 -0.40 17.50 -10.63
C ARG A 118 -0.99 16.11 -10.76
N GLU A 119 -2.31 16.03 -10.83
CA GLU A 119 -3.06 14.81 -11.14
C GLU A 119 -3.93 15.05 -12.38
N VAL A 120 -4.03 14.04 -13.24
CA VAL A 120 -4.76 14.15 -14.51
C VAL A 120 -5.83 13.08 -14.57
N LEU A 121 -7.05 13.48 -14.93
CA LEU A 121 -8.12 12.61 -15.41
C LEU A 121 -8.11 12.66 -16.94
N PRO A 122 -7.49 11.68 -17.63
CA PRO A 122 -7.27 11.76 -19.08
C PRO A 122 -8.56 11.78 -19.89
N PHE A 123 -9.57 11.08 -19.40
CA PHE A 123 -10.92 11.03 -19.94
C PHE A 123 -11.93 10.56 -18.88
N VAL A 124 -13.12 11.17 -18.83
CA VAL A 124 -14.24 10.80 -17.97
C VAL A 124 -15.22 9.98 -18.80
N GLU A 125 -15.36 8.70 -18.44
CA GLU A 125 -16.24 7.77 -19.13
C GLU A 125 -17.67 7.85 -18.59
N PRO A 126 -18.69 7.77 -19.46
CA PRO A 126 -20.07 7.64 -19.02
C PRO A 126 -20.29 6.43 -18.12
N GLY A 127 -21.01 6.61 -17.02
CA GLY A 127 -21.29 5.56 -16.03
C GLY A 127 -20.12 5.22 -15.11
N SER A 128 -18.99 5.93 -15.19
CA SER A 128 -17.89 5.76 -14.24
C SER A 128 -18.18 6.49 -12.91
N SER A 129 -17.62 5.98 -11.80
CA SER A 129 -17.76 6.61 -10.48
C SER A 129 -16.96 7.91 -10.41
N LEU A 130 -17.56 9.01 -10.89
CA LEU A 130 -16.89 10.28 -11.09
C LEU A 130 -16.48 10.96 -9.78
N GLU A 131 -17.39 10.95 -8.80
CA GLU A 131 -17.14 11.39 -7.42
C GLU A 131 -15.87 10.75 -6.85
N TYR A 132 -15.73 9.42 -7.01
CA TYR A 132 -14.56 8.67 -6.55
C TYR A 132 -13.27 9.12 -7.24
N LYS A 133 -13.31 9.32 -8.57
CA LYS A 133 -12.14 9.72 -9.36
C LYS A 133 -11.67 11.11 -8.94
N ILE A 134 -12.59 12.06 -8.77
CA ILE A 134 -12.29 13.43 -8.33
C ILE A 134 -11.76 13.42 -6.89
N ALA A 135 -12.47 12.78 -5.95
CA ALA A 135 -12.04 12.68 -4.56
C ALA A 135 -10.65 12.03 -4.43
N SER A 136 -10.36 11.01 -5.25
CA SER A 136 -9.05 10.36 -5.27
C SER A 136 -7.95 11.27 -5.82
N ALA A 137 -8.22 12.04 -6.88
CA ALA A 137 -7.28 13.00 -7.44
C ALA A 137 -6.96 14.12 -6.44
N LEU A 138 -7.99 14.73 -5.85
CA LEU A 138 -7.84 15.76 -4.81
C LEU A 138 -7.10 15.24 -3.59
N ARG A 139 -7.41 14.03 -3.10
CA ARG A 139 -6.71 13.44 -1.95
C ARG A 139 -5.23 13.20 -2.21
N LYS A 140 -4.84 12.90 -3.44
CA LYS A 140 -3.42 12.73 -3.80
C LYS A 140 -2.70 14.07 -3.81
N LEU A 141 -3.31 15.10 -4.41
CA LEU A 141 -2.76 16.45 -4.49
C LEU A 141 -2.60 17.12 -3.13
N THR A 142 -3.63 17.01 -2.30
CA THR A 142 -3.67 17.58 -0.94
C THR A 142 -2.89 16.74 0.06
N ARG A 143 -2.17 15.69 -0.36
CA ARG A 143 -1.27 14.95 0.52
C ARG A 143 0.11 15.62 0.48
N ASP A 144 0.37 16.43 1.51
CA ASP A 144 1.59 17.24 1.67
C ASP A 144 2.92 16.51 1.51
N LYS A 145 2.93 15.17 1.66
CA LYS A 145 4.14 14.37 1.47
C LYS A 145 3.78 12.93 1.13
N LYS A 146 4.58 12.30 0.26
CA LYS A 146 4.62 10.83 0.20
C LYS A 146 5.01 10.34 1.59
N SER A 147 4.22 9.42 2.13
CA SER A 147 4.55 8.83 3.43
C SER A 147 5.94 8.20 3.36
N VAL A 148 6.77 8.45 4.37
CA VAL A 148 8.14 7.98 4.43
C VAL A 148 8.16 6.61 5.10
N LEU A 149 8.53 5.59 4.34
CA LEU A 149 8.85 4.27 4.87
C LEU A 149 10.34 4.23 5.23
N GLY A 150 10.63 4.24 6.54
CA GLY A 150 11.97 4.05 7.07
C GLY A 150 12.34 2.57 7.03
N LEU A 151 13.35 2.20 6.25
CA LEU A 151 13.92 0.86 6.26
C LEU A 151 15.10 0.83 7.22
N LEU A 152 14.99 0.09 8.33
CA LEU A 152 16.10 -0.07 9.27
C LEU A 152 17.29 -0.74 8.58
N GLN A 153 18.49 -0.21 8.80
CA GLN A 153 19.76 -0.74 8.33
C GLN A 153 20.83 -0.58 9.41
N GLY A 154 21.80 -1.50 9.41
CA GLY A 154 22.98 -1.46 10.30
C GLY A 154 23.26 -2.78 11.00
N HIS A 155 22.30 -3.70 11.01
CA HIS A 155 22.34 -4.99 11.71
C HIS A 155 22.23 -6.17 10.72
N GLY A 156 22.63 -5.97 9.47
CA GLY A 156 22.62 -7.01 8.43
C GLY A 156 21.27 -7.27 7.77
N GLU A 157 20.34 -6.34 7.90
CA GLU A 157 19.05 -6.31 7.19
C GLU A 157 19.25 -6.34 5.67
N PRO A 158 18.27 -6.83 4.88
CA PRO A 158 18.33 -6.72 3.43
C PRO A 158 18.27 -5.25 3.00
N LYS A 159 19.12 -4.85 2.06
CA LYS A 159 19.03 -3.55 1.41
C LYS A 159 17.77 -3.47 0.53
N LEU A 160 17.30 -2.27 0.24
CA LEU A 160 16.16 -2.05 -0.67
C LEU A 160 16.34 -2.72 -2.04
N SER A 161 17.57 -2.82 -2.56
CA SER A 161 17.87 -3.53 -3.81
C SER A 161 17.56 -5.02 -3.77
N ALA A 162 17.57 -5.65 -2.59
CA ALA A 162 17.16 -7.04 -2.40
C ALA A 162 15.63 -7.20 -2.26
N MET A 163 14.89 -6.08 -2.20
CA MET A 163 13.44 -6.02 -2.00
C MET A 163 12.71 -5.45 -3.21
N THR A 164 13.08 -5.89 -4.42
CA THR A 164 12.55 -5.34 -5.69
C THR A 164 11.01 -5.32 -5.74
N GLN A 165 10.35 -6.40 -5.30
CA GLN A 165 8.89 -6.47 -5.31
C GLN A 165 8.25 -5.44 -4.39
N LEU A 166 8.79 -5.25 -3.18
CA LEU A 166 8.34 -4.21 -2.25
C LEU A 166 8.51 -2.82 -2.85
N ARG A 167 9.69 -2.56 -3.43
CA ARG A 167 10.01 -1.28 -4.07
C ARG A 167 9.04 -0.95 -5.20
N GLU A 168 8.75 -1.90 -6.09
CA GLU A 168 7.79 -1.67 -7.18
C GLU A 168 6.37 -1.48 -6.67
N ALA A 169 5.93 -2.26 -5.67
CA ALA A 169 4.58 -2.15 -5.11
C ALA A 169 4.33 -0.80 -4.41
N LEU A 170 5.37 -0.21 -3.82
CA LEU A 170 5.29 1.07 -3.11
C LEU A 170 5.69 2.28 -3.96
N LYS A 171 6.17 2.05 -5.18
CA LYS A 171 6.64 3.09 -6.10
C LYS A 171 5.56 4.14 -6.33
N GLY A 172 5.94 5.42 -6.18
CA GLY A 172 5.04 6.55 -6.37
C GLY A 172 4.06 6.80 -5.22
N ARG A 173 3.92 5.88 -4.26
CA ARG A 173 3.02 6.02 -3.09
C ARG A 173 3.76 6.36 -1.79
N TYR A 174 4.96 5.80 -1.63
CA TYR A 174 5.83 6.03 -0.47
C TYR A 174 7.20 6.54 -0.92
N ASP A 175 7.84 7.30 -0.05
CA ASP A 175 9.27 7.59 -0.14
C ASP A 175 10.02 6.62 0.78
N ILE A 176 10.88 5.76 0.23
CA ILE A 176 11.59 4.74 1.01
C ILE A 176 12.95 5.29 1.38
N GLN A 177 13.18 5.50 2.68
CA GLN A 177 14.43 6.04 3.20
C GLN A 177 15.13 5.01 4.09
N THR A 178 16.44 4.89 3.96
CA THR A 178 17.25 4.10 4.88
C THR A 178 17.36 4.81 6.23
N VAL A 179 17.15 4.09 7.32
CA VAL A 179 17.33 4.56 8.69
C VAL A 179 18.43 3.73 9.34
N SER A 180 19.53 4.38 9.72
CA SER A 180 20.70 3.75 10.36
C SER A 180 21.16 4.61 11.54
N GLY A 181 21.90 4.01 12.47
CA GLY A 181 22.39 4.73 13.66
C GLY A 181 21.27 5.06 14.66
N VAL A 182 20.23 4.22 14.73
CA VAL A 182 19.08 4.42 15.63
C VAL A 182 19.47 4.37 17.10
N ASP A 183 20.58 3.72 17.43
CA ASP A 183 21.19 3.65 18.75
C ASP A 183 21.72 5.00 19.25
N THR A 184 22.00 5.94 18.34
CA THR A 184 22.56 7.27 18.67
C THR A 184 21.60 8.40 18.32
N ALA A 185 21.06 8.40 17.11
CA ALA A 185 20.20 9.48 16.60
C ALA A 185 18.70 9.21 16.80
N GLY A 186 18.33 7.99 17.21
CA GLY A 186 16.95 7.55 17.23
C GLY A 186 16.33 7.38 15.83
N VAL A 187 15.02 7.13 15.79
CA VAL A 187 14.26 7.10 14.53
C VAL A 187 13.95 8.54 14.11
N PRO A 188 14.33 8.97 12.88
CA PRO A 188 14.09 10.34 12.44
C PRO A 188 12.60 10.72 12.46
N PRO A 189 12.22 11.92 12.94
CA PRO A 189 10.80 12.34 13.04
C PRO A 189 10.04 12.36 11.70
N LYS A 190 10.77 12.43 10.58
CA LYS A 190 10.22 12.40 9.23
C LYS A 190 9.75 11.00 8.78
N VAL A 191 10.03 9.95 9.54
CA VAL A 191 9.65 8.57 9.23
C VAL A 191 8.21 8.35 9.69
N ASP A 192 7.31 8.04 8.75
CA ASP A 192 5.90 7.80 9.06
C ASP A 192 5.62 6.33 9.41
N VAL A 193 6.43 5.41 8.87
CA VAL A 193 6.35 3.96 9.16
C VAL A 193 7.77 3.41 9.21
N LEU A 194 8.11 2.64 10.25
CA LEU A 194 9.39 1.96 10.35
C LEU A 194 9.24 0.48 9.95
N LEU A 195 10.11 -0.02 9.08
CA LEU A 195 10.22 -1.43 8.71
C LEU A 195 11.51 -2.02 9.29
N VAL A 196 11.34 -2.98 10.19
CA VAL A 196 12.42 -3.79 10.77
C VAL A 196 12.36 -5.17 10.13
N ALA A 197 13.20 -5.40 9.12
CA ALA A 197 13.17 -6.61 8.31
C ALA A 197 14.41 -7.48 8.49
N ARG A 198 14.23 -8.64 9.11
CA ARG A 198 15.22 -9.72 9.24
C ARG A 198 16.64 -9.20 9.59
N PRO A 199 16.83 -8.54 10.74
CA PRO A 199 18.17 -8.25 11.25
C PRO A 199 18.93 -9.58 11.43
N LYS A 200 20.20 -9.58 11.06
CA LYS A 200 21.09 -10.75 11.19
C LYS A 200 22.00 -10.66 12.40
N ASN A 201 22.30 -9.44 12.83
CA ASN A 201 23.06 -9.13 14.02
C ASN A 201 22.10 -8.62 15.09
N GLU A 202 22.48 -8.83 16.34
CA GLU A 202 21.73 -8.35 17.49
C GLU A 202 21.73 -6.82 17.54
N LEU A 203 20.55 -6.23 17.73
CA LEU A 203 20.38 -4.80 17.98
C LEU A 203 20.84 -4.49 19.41
N SER A 204 21.51 -3.35 19.58
CA SER A 204 21.87 -2.89 20.92
C SER A 204 20.62 -2.55 21.75
N PRO A 205 20.71 -2.59 23.09
CA PRO A 205 19.62 -2.13 23.96
C PRO A 205 19.17 -0.68 23.64
N GLN A 206 20.11 0.18 23.25
CA GLN A 206 19.83 1.57 22.84
C GLN A 206 19.02 1.61 21.54
N ALA A 207 19.34 0.76 20.56
CA ALA A 207 18.56 0.66 19.32
C ALA A 207 17.13 0.14 19.59
N ALA A 208 16.98 -0.87 20.45
CA ALA A 208 15.67 -1.38 20.86
C ALA A 208 14.85 -0.30 21.58
N LEU A 209 15.47 0.46 22.49
CA LEU A 209 14.84 1.59 23.19
C LEU A 209 14.42 2.71 22.22
N ALA A 210 15.23 3.02 21.21
CA ALA A 210 14.87 4.02 20.20
C ALA A 210 13.63 3.60 19.37
N ILE A 211 13.51 2.31 19.07
CA ILE A 211 12.34 1.75 18.38
C ILE A 211 11.12 1.81 19.31
N ASP A 212 11.28 1.46 20.59
CA ASP A 212 10.23 1.58 21.61
C ASP A 212 9.71 3.03 21.71
N GLN A 213 10.62 4.00 21.85
CA GLN A 213 10.24 5.42 21.89
C GLN A 213 9.50 5.89 20.64
N TYR A 214 9.81 5.34 19.47
CA TYR A 214 9.07 5.65 18.24
C TYR A 214 7.64 5.09 18.29
N VAL A 215 7.47 3.86 18.78
CA VAL A 215 6.13 3.26 19.02
C VAL A 215 5.34 4.07 20.04
N MET A 216 5.96 4.46 21.16
CA MET A 216 5.32 5.24 22.23
C MET A 216 4.85 6.63 21.77
N ARG A 217 5.47 7.21 20.74
CA ARG A 217 5.03 8.46 20.10
C ARG A 217 3.89 8.26 19.08
N GLY A 218 3.36 7.04 18.95
CA GLY A 218 2.31 6.68 18.01
C GLY A 218 2.82 6.27 16.62
N GLY A 219 4.13 6.08 16.47
CA GLY A 219 4.74 5.66 15.21
C GLY A 219 4.45 4.18 14.89
N PRO A 220 3.88 3.86 13.71
CA PRO A 220 3.64 2.47 13.32
C PRO A 220 4.93 1.76 12.90
N VAL A 221 5.10 0.52 13.37
CA VAL A 221 6.26 -0.33 13.07
C VAL A 221 5.82 -1.65 12.48
N ILE A 222 6.53 -2.10 11.45
CA ILE A 222 6.40 -3.44 10.86
C ILE A 222 7.62 -4.27 11.28
N PHE A 223 7.38 -5.29 12.09
CA PHE A 223 8.39 -6.27 12.48
C PHE A 223 8.29 -7.52 11.59
N ALA A 224 9.25 -7.70 10.69
CA ALA A 224 9.40 -8.90 9.87
C ALA A 224 10.60 -9.70 10.40
N LEU A 225 10.39 -10.36 11.55
CA LEU A 225 11.43 -11.01 12.33
C LEU A 225 11.33 -12.53 12.27
N ASN A 226 12.42 -13.19 12.63
CA ASN A 226 12.47 -14.64 12.78
C ASN A 226 13.45 -14.99 13.90
N ARG A 227 13.16 -16.03 14.69
CA ARG A 227 14.07 -16.50 15.75
C ARG A 227 14.82 -17.77 15.34
N ALA A 228 14.73 -18.14 14.06
CA ALA A 228 15.38 -19.28 13.47
C ALA A 228 16.34 -18.90 12.34
N GLN A 229 17.60 -19.33 12.44
CA GLN A 229 18.56 -19.29 11.35
C GLN A 229 18.61 -20.64 10.64
N ALA A 230 17.86 -20.78 9.56
CA ALA A 230 17.86 -21.98 8.73
C ALA A 230 19.05 -21.98 7.75
N ASN A 231 19.83 -23.05 7.74
CA ASN A 231 20.89 -23.28 6.77
C ASN A 231 20.64 -24.58 6.01
N MET A 232 20.09 -24.46 4.81
CA MET A 232 19.79 -25.59 3.94
C MET A 232 21.02 -26.37 3.48
N ARG A 233 22.20 -25.73 3.41
CA ARG A 233 23.45 -26.40 3.00
C ARG A 233 23.90 -27.42 4.04
N PHE A 234 23.81 -27.06 5.33
CA PHE A 234 24.12 -27.98 6.42
C PHE A 234 22.91 -28.84 6.83
N GLY A 235 21.70 -28.42 6.44
CA GLY A 235 20.45 -29.06 6.80
C GLY A 235 20.11 -28.88 8.28
N GLN A 236 20.53 -27.75 8.88
CA GLN A 236 20.27 -27.44 10.29
C GLN A 236 19.65 -26.04 10.42
N ALA A 237 18.71 -25.89 11.35
CA ALA A 237 18.29 -24.59 11.84
C ALA A 237 18.75 -24.40 13.29
N ARG A 238 19.19 -23.19 13.62
CA ARG A 238 19.66 -22.80 14.96
C ARG A 238 18.87 -21.61 15.47
N PRO A 239 18.74 -21.43 16.79
CA PRO A 239 18.13 -20.22 17.33
C PRO A 239 18.98 -18.99 16.98
N MET A 240 18.32 -17.85 16.79
CA MET A 240 18.98 -16.55 16.65
C MET A 240 18.33 -15.52 17.56
N THR A 241 19.13 -14.52 17.96
CA THR A 241 18.67 -13.38 18.74
C THR A 241 18.79 -12.11 17.91
N THR A 242 17.77 -11.27 18.00
CA THR A 242 17.67 -10.00 17.28
C THR A 242 17.86 -8.80 18.18
N GLY A 243 17.76 -8.96 19.51
CA GLY A 243 17.82 -7.86 20.48
C GLY A 243 16.47 -7.17 20.68
N LEU A 244 15.42 -7.64 20.00
CA LEU A 244 14.05 -7.10 20.05
C LEU A 244 13.10 -7.97 20.86
N GLU A 245 13.57 -9.10 21.38
CA GLU A 245 12.72 -10.07 22.07
C GLU A 245 12.11 -9.50 23.34
N SER A 246 12.93 -8.86 24.18
CA SER A 246 12.44 -8.21 25.40
C SER A 246 11.41 -7.10 25.10
N LEU A 247 11.59 -6.39 23.99
CA LEU A 247 10.64 -5.37 23.54
C LEU A 247 9.30 -5.99 23.14
N LEU A 248 9.33 -7.02 22.30
CA LEU A 248 8.12 -7.71 21.86
C LEU A 248 7.41 -8.47 22.98
N ASP A 249 8.17 -9.02 23.93
CA ASP A 249 7.62 -9.61 25.15
C ASP A 249 6.86 -8.56 25.97
N THR A 250 7.37 -7.33 26.06
CA THR A 250 6.68 -6.21 26.73
C THR A 250 5.38 -5.83 26.04
N TYR A 251 5.33 -5.96 24.70
CA TYR A 251 4.10 -5.77 23.92
C TYR A 251 3.13 -6.96 23.98
N GLY A 252 3.46 -8.03 24.72
CA GLY A 252 2.63 -9.23 24.82
C GLY A 252 2.61 -10.08 23.55
N LEU A 253 3.60 -9.90 22.66
CA LEU A 253 3.74 -10.63 21.38
C LEU A 253 5.09 -11.37 21.26
N PRO A 254 5.41 -12.34 22.16
CA PRO A 254 6.64 -13.11 22.08
C PRO A 254 6.80 -13.84 20.75
N ILE A 255 7.99 -13.76 20.16
CA ILE A 255 8.42 -14.66 19.07
C ILE A 255 9.26 -15.78 19.68
N LYS A 256 8.81 -17.02 19.54
CA LYS A 256 9.50 -18.17 20.13
C LYS A 256 10.70 -18.60 19.27
N PRO A 257 11.80 -19.10 19.87
CA PRO A 257 12.94 -19.66 19.13
C PRO A 257 12.63 -21.08 18.62
N ASP A 258 11.63 -21.20 17.77
CA ASP A 258 11.19 -22.45 17.16
C ASP A 258 10.99 -22.28 15.64
N LEU A 259 10.60 -23.38 15.00
CA LEU A 259 10.13 -23.41 13.63
C LEU A 259 8.73 -24.01 13.54
N VAL A 260 7.85 -23.35 12.79
CA VAL A 260 6.57 -23.90 12.39
C VAL A 260 6.79 -24.89 11.25
N ARG A 261 6.28 -26.12 11.45
CA ARG A 261 6.18 -27.15 10.41
C ARG A 261 4.71 -27.46 10.17
N ASP A 262 4.33 -27.61 8.90
CA ASP A 262 2.94 -27.87 8.53
C ASP A 262 2.87 -28.98 7.47
N ARG A 263 1.83 -29.81 7.53
CA ARG A 263 1.53 -30.77 6.44
C ARG A 263 1.10 -30.04 5.16
N ASN A 264 0.40 -28.92 5.30
CA ASN A 264 0.06 -28.05 4.18
C ASN A 264 1.25 -27.13 3.83
N ALA A 265 2.26 -27.74 3.20
CA ALA A 265 3.49 -27.06 2.83
C ALA A 265 3.77 -27.10 1.31
N THR A 266 4.67 -26.21 0.89
CA THR A 266 5.14 -26.12 -0.49
C THR A 266 6.09 -27.28 -0.82
N ALA A 267 6.01 -27.80 -2.05
CA ALA A 267 6.95 -28.79 -2.54
C ALA A 267 8.22 -28.12 -3.06
N ILE A 268 9.38 -28.56 -2.55
CA ILE A 268 10.69 -28.13 -3.05
C ILE A 268 11.31 -29.23 -3.91
N ARG A 269 12.23 -28.84 -4.80
CA ARG A 269 13.01 -29.80 -5.59
C ARG A 269 14.27 -30.14 -4.83
N VAL A 270 14.48 -31.43 -4.58
CA VAL A 270 15.66 -31.96 -3.91
C VAL A 270 16.38 -32.91 -4.84
N GLN A 271 17.69 -32.76 -4.92
CA GLN A 271 18.55 -33.65 -5.70
C GLN A 271 18.89 -34.85 -4.82
N GLN A 272 18.40 -36.02 -5.20
CA GLN A 272 18.68 -37.28 -4.51
C GLN A 272 19.52 -38.15 -5.42
N ARG A 273 20.64 -38.66 -4.88
CA ARG A 273 21.48 -39.63 -5.57
C ARG A 273 20.82 -41.01 -5.46
N ARG A 274 20.27 -41.53 -6.55
CA ARG A 274 19.73 -42.89 -6.64
C ARG A 274 20.68 -43.71 -7.51
N GLY A 275 21.46 -44.58 -6.86
CA GLY A 275 22.58 -45.25 -7.52
C GLY A 275 23.64 -44.28 -8.01
N GLY A 276 24.17 -44.48 -9.22
CA GLY A 276 25.15 -43.60 -9.86
C GLY A 276 24.58 -42.28 -10.41
N PHE A 277 23.25 -42.10 -10.42
CA PHE A 277 22.59 -40.96 -11.05
C PHE A 277 21.97 -39.99 -10.03
N ASN A 278 21.97 -38.70 -10.37
CA ASN A 278 21.28 -37.67 -9.62
C ASN A 278 19.87 -37.48 -10.17
N VAL A 279 18.85 -37.83 -9.37
CA VAL A 279 17.44 -37.68 -9.72
C VAL A 279 16.87 -36.51 -8.94
N MET A 280 16.13 -35.62 -9.63
CA MET A 280 15.47 -34.49 -9.01
C MET A 280 14.05 -34.89 -8.57
N ASN A 281 13.86 -35.07 -7.26
CA ASN A 281 12.57 -35.39 -6.68
C ASN A 281 11.88 -34.15 -6.11
N ARG A 282 10.55 -34.09 -6.19
CA ARG A 282 9.74 -33.06 -5.53
C ARG A 282 9.21 -33.61 -4.21
N VAL A 283 9.60 -33.00 -3.11
CA VAL A 283 9.18 -33.40 -1.76
C VAL A 283 8.45 -32.23 -1.10
N ARG A 284 7.30 -32.51 -0.48
CA ARG A 284 6.59 -31.51 0.35
C ARG A 284 7.44 -31.23 1.58
N TYR A 285 7.78 -29.97 1.79
CA TYR A 285 8.77 -29.62 2.79
C TYR A 285 8.13 -28.86 3.96
N PRO A 286 7.95 -29.50 5.13
CA PRO A 286 7.09 -28.98 6.20
C PRO A 286 7.46 -27.60 6.73
N TYR A 287 8.74 -27.22 6.66
CA TYR A 287 9.25 -25.92 7.11
C TYR A 287 8.95 -24.75 6.14
N VAL A 288 8.20 -25.01 5.07
CA VAL A 288 7.69 -23.97 4.15
C VAL A 288 6.16 -24.05 4.11
N PRO A 289 5.48 -23.72 5.24
CA PRO A 289 4.04 -23.74 5.33
C PRO A 289 3.40 -22.79 4.31
N LYS A 290 2.23 -23.21 3.83
CA LYS A 290 1.42 -22.48 2.85
C LYS A 290 0.09 -22.15 3.49
N ILE A 291 -0.01 -20.93 4.02
CA ILE A 291 -1.16 -20.44 4.75
C ILE A 291 -2.27 -20.02 3.79
N SER A 292 -3.50 -20.41 4.11
CA SER A 292 -4.73 -20.00 3.43
C SER A 292 -5.85 -19.62 4.40
N ASP A 293 -5.61 -19.72 5.70
CA ASP A 293 -6.55 -19.27 6.74
C ASP A 293 -6.21 -17.82 7.10
N PHE A 294 -7.03 -16.90 6.60
CA PHE A 294 -6.90 -15.46 6.80
C PHE A 294 -8.17 -14.91 7.44
N SER A 295 -8.02 -13.99 8.39
CA SER A 295 -9.16 -13.29 8.99
C SER A 295 -9.84 -12.36 7.97
N SER A 296 -11.12 -12.06 8.16
CA SER A 296 -11.78 -10.98 7.43
C SER A 296 -11.25 -9.62 7.91
N HIS A 297 -10.31 -9.04 7.16
CA HIS A 297 -9.69 -7.75 7.45
C HIS A 297 -9.24 -7.06 6.15
N PRO A 298 -9.32 -5.72 6.02
CA PRO A 298 -8.88 -5.02 4.81
C PRO A 298 -7.42 -5.28 4.39
N ILE A 299 -6.56 -5.71 5.32
CA ILE A 299 -5.15 -6.07 5.04
C ILE A 299 -5.03 -7.43 4.36
N SER A 300 -5.88 -8.40 4.75
CA SER A 300 -5.86 -9.77 4.22
C SER A 300 -6.83 -9.98 3.07
N ASP A 301 -7.67 -8.98 2.75
CA ASP A 301 -8.63 -9.05 1.66
C ASP A 301 -7.94 -9.28 0.31
N GLY A 302 -8.49 -10.20 -0.49
CA GLY A 302 -7.90 -10.64 -1.76
C GLY A 302 -6.65 -11.53 -1.65
N ILE A 303 -6.14 -11.83 -0.44
CA ILE A 303 -5.01 -12.76 -0.26
C ILE A 303 -5.53 -14.19 -0.14
N ASN A 304 -5.38 -14.97 -1.22
CA ASN A 304 -5.81 -16.37 -1.23
C ASN A 304 -4.80 -17.32 -0.56
N ARG A 305 -3.50 -16.99 -0.64
CA ARG A 305 -2.42 -17.84 -0.13
C ARG A 305 -1.15 -17.05 0.13
N ALA A 306 -0.47 -17.39 1.21
CA ALA A 306 0.87 -16.91 1.53
C ALA A 306 1.80 -18.07 1.85
N VAL A 307 3.05 -17.97 1.44
CA VAL A 307 4.09 -18.97 1.71
C VAL A 307 5.11 -18.36 2.64
N PHE A 308 5.35 -19.02 3.77
CA PHE A 308 6.33 -18.58 4.75
C PHE A 308 7.46 -19.60 4.78
N GLN A 309 8.71 -19.15 4.69
CA GLN A 309 9.89 -20.03 4.71
C GLN A 309 10.55 -19.94 6.07
N PHE A 310 10.69 -21.08 6.75
CA PHE A 310 11.37 -21.21 8.03
C PHE A 310 10.85 -20.23 9.10
N VAL A 311 9.54 -20.11 9.24
CA VAL A 311 8.91 -19.13 10.13
C VAL A 311 8.86 -19.61 11.58
N SER A 312 9.19 -18.74 12.53
CA SER A 312 8.99 -18.94 13.97
C SER A 312 7.56 -18.64 14.40
N SER A 313 7.11 -19.27 15.49
CA SER A 313 5.77 -19.02 16.04
C SER A 313 5.69 -17.69 16.79
N LEU A 314 4.52 -17.06 16.70
CA LEU A 314 4.15 -15.87 17.45
C LEU A 314 3.08 -16.27 18.49
N ASP A 315 3.33 -15.96 19.75
CA ASP A 315 2.41 -16.24 20.84
C ASP A 315 1.49 -15.03 21.08
N THR A 316 0.21 -15.15 20.71
CA THR A 316 -0.77 -14.07 20.87
C THR A 316 -1.59 -14.20 22.15
N THR A 317 -1.31 -15.18 23.01
CA THR A 317 -2.07 -15.43 24.25
C THR A 317 -1.70 -14.48 25.39
N ARG A 318 -0.54 -13.82 25.27
CA ARG A 318 0.02 -12.93 26.30
C ARG A 318 -0.30 -11.45 26.08
N ALA A 319 -1.14 -11.14 25.10
CA ALA A 319 -1.61 -9.79 24.88
C ALA A 319 -2.48 -9.33 26.07
N ASP A 320 -2.14 -8.19 26.67
CA ASP A 320 -2.91 -7.62 27.76
C ASP A 320 -4.29 -7.13 27.26
N THR A 321 -5.26 -7.09 28.17
CA THR A 321 -6.61 -6.56 27.98
C THR A 321 -6.65 -5.10 27.49
N THR A 322 -5.56 -4.35 27.69
CA THR A 322 -5.41 -2.97 27.23
C THR A 322 -5.02 -2.85 25.75
N ALA A 323 -4.57 -3.94 25.12
CA ALA A 323 -4.14 -3.96 23.73
C ALA A 323 -5.18 -4.64 22.83
N GLN A 324 -5.46 -4.06 21.66
CA GLN A 324 -6.26 -4.71 20.64
C GLN A 324 -5.36 -5.52 19.71
N VAL A 325 -5.50 -6.85 19.75
CA VAL A 325 -4.74 -7.76 18.88
C VAL A 325 -5.65 -8.37 17.81
N THR A 326 -5.28 -8.15 16.55
CA THR A 326 -5.96 -8.74 15.38
C THR A 326 -5.06 -9.75 14.70
N VAL A 327 -5.43 -11.02 14.78
CA VAL A 327 -4.68 -12.12 14.13
C VAL A 327 -5.08 -12.20 12.66
N LEU A 328 -4.13 -11.85 11.76
CA LEU A 328 -4.39 -11.78 10.31
C LEU A 328 -4.35 -13.13 9.60
N ALA A 329 -3.51 -14.05 10.06
CA ALA A 329 -3.28 -15.33 9.40
C ALA A 329 -2.92 -16.41 10.44
N ARG A 330 -3.38 -17.65 10.22
CA ARG A 330 -3.07 -18.81 11.08
C ARG A 330 -2.48 -19.96 10.27
N SER A 331 -1.56 -20.71 10.88
CA SER A 331 -1.12 -22.00 10.34
C SER A 331 -2.29 -23.00 10.35
N SER A 332 -2.16 -24.11 9.62
CA SER A 332 -3.24 -25.09 9.57
C SER A 332 -3.41 -25.84 10.89
N SER A 333 -4.55 -26.51 11.07
CA SER A 333 -4.79 -27.43 12.18
C SER A 333 -3.83 -28.63 12.22
N GLN A 334 -3.08 -28.87 11.13
CA GLN A 334 -2.05 -29.91 11.03
C GLN A 334 -0.63 -29.34 11.17
N SER A 335 -0.51 -28.14 11.73
CA SER A 335 0.79 -27.54 12.07
C SER A 335 1.32 -28.07 13.41
N ALA A 336 2.64 -28.06 13.55
CA ALA A 336 3.36 -28.39 14.76
C ALA A 336 4.58 -27.50 14.90
N LEU A 337 5.11 -27.43 16.11
CA LEU A 337 6.35 -26.72 16.39
C LEU A 337 7.54 -27.69 16.37
N ALA A 338 8.71 -27.16 16.04
CA ALA A 338 10.00 -27.83 16.13
C ALA A 338 10.96 -26.93 16.91
N SER A 339 11.40 -27.40 18.07
CA SER A 339 12.37 -26.69 18.91
C SER A 339 13.71 -26.55 18.20
N LEU A 340 14.41 -25.44 18.43
CA LEU A 340 15.74 -25.22 17.88
C LEU A 340 16.84 -25.62 18.91
N PRO A 341 18.00 -26.12 18.45
CA PRO A 341 18.33 -26.41 17.05
C PRO A 341 17.59 -27.66 16.52
N THR A 342 17.29 -27.68 15.22
CA THR A 342 16.63 -28.83 14.59
C THR A 342 17.25 -29.19 13.24
N ASN A 343 17.11 -30.46 12.87
CA ASN A 343 17.43 -30.93 11.53
C ASN A 343 16.31 -30.51 10.56
N ILE A 344 16.69 -29.85 9.49
CA ILE A 344 15.80 -29.36 8.45
C ILE A 344 16.06 -30.06 7.11
N ARG A 345 16.72 -31.23 7.09
CA ARG A 345 16.88 -31.99 5.85
C ARG A 345 15.51 -32.51 5.37
N PRO A 346 15.22 -32.36 4.06
CA PRO A 346 13.93 -32.74 3.46
C PRO A 346 13.74 -34.24 3.27
#